data_AF-A0AA89B3P5-F1
#
_entry.id   AF-A0AA89B3P5-F1
#
_cell.length_a   1.000
_cell.length_b   1.000
_cell.length_c   1.000
_cell.angle_alpha   90.00
_cell.angle_beta   90.00
_cell.angle_gamma   90.00
#
_symmetry.space_group_name_H-M   'P 1'
#
loop_
_entity.id
_entity.type
_entity.pdbx_description
1 polymer ?
#
loop_
_entity_poly.entity_id
_entity_poly.type
_entity_poly.pdbx_seq_one_letter_code
_entity_poly.pdbx_strand_id
1 'polypeptide(L)'
;MYFFLATLKIAYVLTIRKPIVDEAADEAIKQTAMKQKQRWEEDDTYYKGYIFGGLSDTLYDVYEIKYANSTAKELWDDLAAKGHYLDESFQVSTIISKLPLAWKECRKELKQKKDAMTIQELVKYIQVEENSRNLDRSELEDNKSSKALV
;
A
#
# COMPACT_ATOMS: atom_id res chain seq x y z
N MET A 1 -11.75 -6.16 -1.42
CA MET A 1 -11.19 -5.55 -0.20
C MET A 1 -9.95 -6.27 0.33
N TYR A 2 -9.88 -7.61 0.32
CA TYR A 2 -8.65 -8.38 0.63
C TYR A 2 -7.46 -8.14 -0.32
N PHE A 3 -7.70 -7.68 -1.55
CA PHE A 3 -6.66 -7.35 -2.54
C PHE A 3 -5.82 -6.10 -2.16
N PHE A 4 -6.40 -5.17 -1.41
CA PHE A 4 -5.78 -3.91 -0.96
C PHE A 4 -4.73 -4.13 0.13
N LEU A 5 -4.92 -5.13 0.99
CA LEU A 5 -3.96 -5.52 2.03
C LEU A 5 -2.90 -6.51 1.52
N ALA A 6 -3.18 -7.23 0.42
CA ALA A 6 -2.28 -8.25 -0.14
C ALA A 6 -1.27 -7.69 -1.17
N THR A 7 -1.62 -6.62 -1.91
CA THR A 7 -0.69 -5.93 -2.84
C THR A 7 0.37 -5.11 -2.10
N LEU A 8 0.06 -4.74 -0.88
CA LEU A 8 0.94 -4.11 0.07
C LEU A 8 1.64 -5.24 0.86
N LYS A 9 2.89 -5.60 0.50
CA LYS A 9 3.86 -6.36 1.34
C LYS A 9 4.20 -5.60 2.66
N ILE A 10 3.23 -4.93 3.23
CA ILE A 10 3.31 -3.74 4.09
C ILE A 10 2.36 -3.92 5.29
N ALA A 11 1.29 -4.72 5.14
CA ALA A 11 0.44 -5.12 6.24
C ALA A 11 1.23 -5.77 7.39
N TYR A 12 2.38 -6.37 7.10
CA TYR A 12 3.18 -7.08 8.10
C TYR A 12 3.79 -6.15 9.16
N VAL A 13 4.20 -4.91 8.86
CA VAL A 13 4.76 -4.01 9.90
C VAL A 13 3.67 -3.47 10.83
N LEU A 14 2.47 -3.24 10.28
CA LEU A 14 1.31 -2.82 11.08
C LEU A 14 0.67 -3.97 11.88
N THR A 15 1.06 -5.23 11.63
CA THR A 15 0.46 -6.41 12.28
C THR A 15 1.44 -7.26 13.09
N ILE A 16 2.71 -7.31 12.71
CA ILE A 16 3.76 -8.11 13.35
C ILE A 16 4.56 -7.26 14.32
N ARG A 17 4.71 -7.76 15.56
CA ARG A 17 5.55 -7.13 16.61
C ARG A 17 7.01 -7.10 16.18
N LYS A 18 7.72 -6.05 16.59
CA LYS A 18 9.16 -5.89 16.44
C LYS A 18 9.90 -7.19 16.81
N PRO A 19 10.73 -7.76 15.92
CA PRO A 19 11.47 -9.00 16.21
C PRO A 19 12.35 -8.84 17.46
N ILE A 20 12.29 -9.83 18.36
CA ILE A 20 13.10 -9.88 19.58
C ILE A 20 14.36 -10.67 19.29
N VAL A 21 15.53 -10.12 19.63
CA VAL A 21 16.81 -10.82 19.52
C VAL A 21 17.09 -11.49 20.86
N ASP A 22 17.15 -12.82 20.88
CA ASP A 22 17.55 -13.58 22.05
C ASP A 22 19.08 -13.62 22.16
N GLU A 23 19.63 -13.00 23.21
CA GLU A 23 21.06 -12.93 23.47
C GLU A 23 21.68 -14.29 23.85
N ALA A 24 20.88 -15.29 24.21
CA ALA A 24 21.35 -16.64 24.53
C ALA A 24 21.41 -17.58 23.32
N ALA A 25 20.84 -17.17 22.17
CA ALA A 25 20.77 -18.01 20.97
C ALA A 25 22.12 -18.14 20.22
N ASP A 26 22.20 -19.14 19.34
CA ASP A 26 23.35 -19.32 18.44
C ASP A 26 23.61 -18.09 17.58
N GLU A 27 24.88 -17.84 17.24
CA GLU A 27 25.31 -16.67 16.47
C GLU A 27 24.58 -16.56 15.13
N ALA A 28 24.33 -17.69 14.44
CA ALA A 28 23.56 -17.70 13.19
C ALA A 28 22.10 -17.24 13.38
N ILE A 29 21.49 -17.59 14.52
CA ILE A 29 20.11 -17.21 14.87
C ILE A 29 20.07 -15.72 15.25
N LYS A 30 21.04 -15.25 16.05
CA LYS A 30 21.23 -13.83 16.37
C LYS A 30 21.38 -12.97 15.13
N GLN A 31 22.28 -13.36 14.22
CA GLN A 31 22.51 -12.64 12.97
C GLN A 31 21.25 -12.59 12.09
N THR A 32 20.49 -13.68 12.03
CA THR A 32 19.22 -13.72 11.29
C THR A 32 18.17 -12.81 11.93
N ALA A 33 18.03 -12.85 13.25
CA ALA A 33 17.10 -12.02 14.00
C ALA A 33 17.47 -10.53 13.91
N MET A 34 18.76 -10.17 13.97
CA MET A 34 19.24 -8.80 13.77
C MET A 34 18.91 -8.28 12.37
N LYS A 35 19.14 -9.07 11.32
CA LYS A 35 18.77 -8.70 9.95
C LYS A 35 17.26 -8.49 9.80
N GLN A 36 16.44 -9.34 10.42
CA GLN A 36 14.99 -9.18 10.39
C GLN A 36 14.54 -7.94 11.18
N LYS A 37 15.12 -7.67 12.34
CA LYS A 37 14.86 -6.48 13.14
C LYS A 37 15.21 -5.21 12.37
N GLN A 38 16.38 -5.16 11.74
CA GLN A 38 16.81 -4.02 10.93
C GLN A 38 15.84 -3.76 9.77
N ARG A 39 15.48 -4.79 9.00
CA ARG A 39 14.49 -4.67 7.93
C ARG A 39 13.15 -4.15 8.43
N TRP A 40 12.71 -4.62 9.60
CA TRP A 40 11.48 -4.15 10.23
C TRP A 40 11.58 -2.66 10.63
N GLU A 41 12.71 -2.20 11.17
CA GLU A 41 12.93 -0.80 11.57
C GLU A 41 12.99 0.14 10.36
N GLU A 42 13.64 -0.28 9.28
CA GLU A 42 13.66 0.43 7.99
C GLU A 42 12.24 0.59 7.43
N ASP A 43 11.48 -0.50 7.45
CA ASP A 43 10.10 -0.49 6.96
C ASP A 43 9.16 0.33 7.89
N ASP A 44 9.28 0.24 9.21
CA ASP A 44 8.51 1.06 10.16
C ASP A 44 8.75 2.56 9.94
N THR A 45 10.01 2.94 9.72
CA THR A 45 10.38 4.32 9.39
C THR A 45 9.76 4.76 8.07
N TYR A 46 9.82 3.92 7.04
CA TYR A 46 9.19 4.18 5.75
C TYR A 46 7.67 4.37 5.89
N TYR A 47 7.00 3.55 6.69
CA TYR A 47 5.55 3.66 6.88
C TYR A 47 5.13 4.86 7.69
N LYS A 48 5.90 5.23 8.72
CA LYS A 48 5.67 6.51 9.40
C LYS A 48 5.73 7.67 8.42
N GLY A 49 6.79 7.73 7.60
CA GLY A 49 6.93 8.78 6.58
C GLY A 49 5.76 8.78 5.59
N TYR A 50 5.30 7.60 5.19
CA TYR A 50 4.12 7.46 4.33
C TYR A 50 2.83 7.98 4.99
N ILE A 51 2.58 7.63 6.26
CA ILE A 51 1.42 8.11 7.01
C ILE A 51 1.49 9.63 7.17
N PHE A 52 2.64 10.16 7.59
CA PHE A 52 2.86 11.60 7.73
C PHE A 52 2.64 12.36 6.42
N GLY A 53 3.10 11.81 5.29
CA GLY A 53 2.90 12.43 3.97
C GLY A 53 1.44 12.53 3.52
N GLY A 54 0.52 11.81 4.17
CA GLY A 54 -0.92 11.90 3.91
C GLY A 54 -1.73 12.62 4.98
N LEU A 55 -1.07 13.19 6.00
CA LEU A 55 -1.70 14.09 6.96
C LEU A 55 -1.77 15.52 6.39
N SER A 56 -2.79 16.28 6.78
CA SER A 56 -2.79 17.72 6.55
C SER A 56 -1.73 18.41 7.41
N ASP A 57 -1.25 19.58 6.99
CA ASP A 57 -0.22 20.36 7.73
C ASP A 57 -0.58 20.52 9.23
N THR A 58 -1.86 20.80 9.52
CA THR A 58 -2.37 20.93 10.89
C THR A 58 -2.27 19.65 11.73
N LEU A 59 -2.39 18.48 11.09
CA LEU A 59 -2.28 17.19 11.77
C LEU A 59 -0.82 16.72 11.82
N TYR A 60 -0.02 17.06 10.81
CA TYR A 60 1.39 16.74 10.76
C TYR A 60 2.11 17.27 12.01
N ASP A 61 2.01 18.57 12.30
CA ASP A 61 2.71 19.20 13.42
C ASP A 61 2.38 18.56 14.78
N VAL A 62 1.09 18.23 14.99
CA VAL A 62 0.60 17.63 16.23
C VAL A 62 1.09 16.19 16.38
N TYR A 63 1.08 15.42 15.29
CA TYR A 63 1.41 14.00 15.33
C TYR A 63 2.92 13.74 15.22
N GLU A 64 3.69 14.61 14.57
CA GLU A 64 5.15 14.49 14.45
C GLU A 64 5.80 14.47 15.84
N ILE A 65 5.46 15.45 16.68
CA ILE A 65 6.00 15.55 18.04
C ILE A 65 5.48 14.38 18.90
N LYS A 66 4.19 14.06 18.80
CA LYS A 66 3.56 13.03 19.64
C LYS A 66 4.06 11.61 19.33
N TYR A 67 4.39 11.32 18.07
CA TYR A 67 4.75 9.97 17.60
C TYR A 67 6.21 9.82 17.15
N ALA A 68 7.08 10.80 17.46
CA ALA A 68 8.50 10.79 17.12
C ALA A 68 9.18 9.45 17.48
N ASN A 69 8.91 8.93 18.68
CA ASN A 69 9.51 7.69 19.20
C ASN A 69 8.57 6.47 19.22
N SER A 70 7.42 6.57 18.57
CA SER A 70 6.42 5.48 18.51
C SER A 70 6.70 4.51 17.35
N THR A 71 5.79 3.62 17.02
CA THR A 71 5.80 2.81 15.79
C THR A 71 4.81 3.39 14.77
N ALA A 72 4.95 3.05 13.49
CA ALA A 72 3.95 3.38 12.47
C ALA A 72 2.58 2.81 12.83
N LYS A 73 2.56 1.66 13.52
CA LYS A 73 1.34 1.02 14.01
C LYS A 73 0.62 1.86 15.07
N GLU A 74 1.31 2.32 16.10
CA GLU A 74 0.69 3.14 17.15
C GLU A 74 0.16 4.47 16.62
N LEU A 75 0.88 5.06 15.66
CA LEU A 75 0.42 6.24 14.92
C LEU A 75 -0.87 5.93 14.14
N TRP A 76 -0.87 4.84 13.37
CA TRP A 76 -2.03 4.40 12.59
C TRP A 76 -3.25 4.09 13.46
N ASP A 77 -3.06 3.37 14.57
CA ASP A 77 -4.15 2.98 15.47
C ASP A 77 -4.81 4.22 16.13
N ASP A 78 -4.04 5.23 16.54
CA ASP A 78 -4.60 6.48 17.10
C ASP A 78 -5.31 7.33 16.04
N LEU A 79 -4.77 7.42 14.82
CA LEU A 79 -5.41 8.10 13.70
C LEU A 79 -6.76 7.44 13.37
N ALA A 80 -6.76 6.11 13.27
CA ALA A 80 -7.96 5.32 13.01
C ALA A 80 -9.00 5.48 14.14
N ALA A 81 -8.59 5.44 15.40
CA ALA A 81 -9.47 5.60 16.55
C ALA A 81 -10.14 6.99 16.62
N LYS A 82 -9.44 8.03 16.14
CA LYS A 82 -9.95 9.41 16.10
C LYS A 82 -10.71 9.76 14.84
N GLY A 83 -10.81 8.84 13.88
CA GLY A 83 -11.41 9.11 12.57
C GLY A 83 -10.61 10.13 11.75
N HIS A 84 -9.34 10.34 12.09
CA HIS A 84 -8.41 11.15 11.30
C HIS A 84 -7.88 10.27 10.17
N TYR A 85 -8.70 10.07 9.14
CA TYR A 85 -8.29 9.35 7.95
C TYR A 85 -7.27 10.18 7.17
N LEU A 86 -6.31 9.50 6.52
CA LEU A 86 -5.44 10.16 5.54
C LEU A 86 -6.30 10.88 4.51
N ASP A 87 -5.83 12.03 4.04
CA ASP A 87 -6.54 12.81 3.04
C ASP A 87 -6.95 11.93 1.85
N GLU A 88 -8.20 12.05 1.38
CA GLU A 88 -8.75 11.14 0.38
C GLU A 88 -7.99 11.27 -0.95
N SER A 89 -7.55 12.49 -1.30
CA SER A 89 -6.74 12.73 -2.50
C SER A 89 -5.36 12.07 -2.37
N PHE A 90 -4.78 12.04 -1.17
CA PHE A 90 -3.52 11.34 -0.91
C PHE A 90 -3.68 9.82 -1.07
N GLN A 91 -4.75 9.25 -0.52
CA GLN A 91 -5.04 7.82 -0.65
C GLN A 91 -5.24 7.43 -2.12
N VAL A 92 -6.06 8.19 -2.86
CA VAL A 92 -6.31 8.00 -4.29
C VAL A 92 -5.00 8.12 -5.09
N SER A 93 -4.21 9.17 -4.86
CA SER A 93 -2.92 9.39 -5.51
C SER A 93 -1.95 8.22 -5.26
N THR A 94 -1.89 7.71 -4.03
CA THR A 94 -1.03 6.57 -3.73
C THR A 94 -1.51 5.31 -4.45
N ILE A 95 -2.81 5.01 -4.42
CA ILE A 95 -3.36 3.83 -5.11
C ILE A 95 -3.02 3.89 -6.59
N ILE A 96 -3.23 5.04 -7.24
CA ILE A 96 -2.87 5.27 -8.64
C ILE A 96 -1.37 5.02 -8.87
N SER A 97 -0.51 5.53 -7.98
CA SER A 97 0.95 5.33 -8.08
C SER A 97 1.37 3.86 -7.99
N LYS A 98 0.61 3.02 -7.27
CA LYS A 98 0.90 1.59 -7.06
C LYS A 98 0.27 0.65 -8.09
N LEU A 99 -0.51 1.17 -9.04
CA LEU A 99 -1.06 0.34 -10.12
C LEU A 99 0.05 -0.40 -10.90
N PRO A 100 -0.25 -1.53 -11.56
CA PRO A 100 0.73 -2.25 -12.39
C PRO A 100 1.17 -1.46 -13.63
N LEU A 101 2.38 -1.67 -14.13
CA LEU A 101 2.88 -0.98 -15.34
C LEU A 101 2.01 -1.20 -16.58
N ALA A 102 1.33 -2.36 -16.65
CA ALA A 102 0.37 -2.66 -17.70
C ALA A 102 -0.81 -1.64 -17.76
N TRP A 103 -1.04 -0.88 -16.69
CA TRP A 103 -2.10 0.12 -16.54
C TRP A 103 -1.60 1.54 -16.82
N LYS A 104 -0.52 1.71 -17.60
CA LYS A 104 0.13 3.02 -17.81
C LYS A 104 -0.82 4.13 -18.29
N GLU A 105 -1.73 3.83 -19.22
CA GLU A 105 -2.68 4.82 -19.76
C GLU A 105 -3.75 5.17 -18.72
N CYS A 106 -4.34 4.16 -18.06
CA CYS A 106 -5.28 4.37 -16.96
C CYS A 106 -4.66 5.22 -15.84
N ARG A 107 -3.38 4.97 -15.54
CA ARG A 107 -2.65 5.73 -14.53
C ARG A 107 -2.51 7.21 -14.92
N LYS A 108 -2.33 7.50 -16.20
CA LYS A 108 -2.24 8.87 -16.73
C LYS A 108 -3.57 9.60 -16.60
N GLU A 109 -4.68 8.94 -16.93
CA GLU A 109 -6.03 9.49 -16.81
C GLU A 109 -6.42 9.71 -15.35
N LEU A 110 -6.17 8.72 -14.49
CA LEU A 110 -6.49 8.81 -13.07
C LEU A 110 -5.66 9.90 -12.37
N LYS A 111 -4.39 10.11 -12.78
CA LYS A 111 -3.56 11.20 -12.25
C LYS A 111 -4.16 12.58 -12.49
N GLN A 112 -4.88 12.79 -13.59
CA GLN A 112 -5.50 14.08 -13.91
C GLN A 112 -6.73 14.37 -13.03
N LYS A 113 -7.36 13.35 -12.48
CA LYS A 113 -8.63 13.44 -11.74
C LYS A 113 -8.49 13.10 -10.26
N LYS A 114 -7.27 12.80 -9.79
CA LYS A 114 -6.99 12.25 -8.45
C LYS A 114 -7.48 13.15 -7.30
N ASP A 115 -7.50 14.47 -7.50
CA ASP A 115 -7.89 15.44 -6.46
C ASP A 115 -9.41 15.67 -6.38
N ALA A 116 -10.17 15.16 -7.36
CA ALA A 116 -11.63 15.28 -7.42
C ALA A 116 -12.36 13.93 -7.28
N MET A 117 -11.60 12.84 -7.13
CA MET A 117 -12.11 11.48 -7.13
C MET A 117 -12.09 10.90 -5.72
N THR A 118 -13.16 10.22 -5.33
CA THR A 118 -13.24 9.46 -4.08
C THR A 118 -12.61 8.08 -4.22
N ILE A 119 -12.26 7.44 -3.10
CA ILE A 119 -11.76 6.07 -3.10
C ILE A 119 -12.79 5.11 -3.70
N GLN A 120 -14.07 5.32 -3.42
CA GLN A 120 -15.17 4.49 -3.94
C GLN A 120 -15.26 4.58 -5.46
N GLU A 121 -15.12 5.79 -6.02
CA GLU A 121 -15.10 5.99 -7.47
C GLU A 121 -13.87 5.38 -8.11
N LEU A 122 -12.70 5.52 -7.49
CA LEU A 122 -11.46 4.90 -7.96
C LEU A 122 -11.58 3.37 -7.99
N VAL A 123 -12.14 2.77 -6.94
CA VAL A 123 -12.35 1.31 -6.87
C VAL A 123 -13.28 0.84 -7.98
N LYS A 124 -14.41 1.53 -8.18
CA LYS A 124 -15.34 1.21 -9.28
C LYS A 124 -14.65 1.33 -10.64
N TYR A 125 -13.87 2.38 -10.86
CA TYR A 125 -13.11 2.57 -12.09
C TYR A 125 -12.16 1.40 -12.36
N ILE A 126 -11.34 1.04 -11.35
CA ILE A 126 -10.38 -0.06 -11.45
C ILE A 126 -11.10 -1.37 -11.77
N GLN A 127 -12.22 -1.67 -11.12
CA GLN A 127 -12.98 -2.89 -11.40
C GLN A 127 -13.51 -2.96 -12.84
N VAL A 128 -14.03 -1.85 -13.37
CA VAL A 128 -14.51 -1.79 -14.75
C VAL A 128 -13.35 -2.00 -15.73
N GLU A 129 -12.25 -1.28 -15.55
CA GLU A 129 -11.05 -1.38 -16.39
C GLU A 129 -10.45 -2.80 -16.37
N GLU A 130 -10.39 -3.44 -15.20
CA GLU A 130 -9.91 -4.82 -15.06
C GLU A 130 -10.80 -5.81 -15.83
N ASN A 131 -12.12 -5.64 -15.76
CA ASN A 131 -13.06 -6.47 -16.49
C ASN A 131 -12.90 -6.31 -18.02
N SER A 132 -12.75 -5.07 -18.51
CA SER A 132 -12.51 -4.81 -19.94
C SER A 132 -11.24 -5.50 -20.45
N ARG A 133 -10.14 -5.43 -19.69
CA ARG A 133 -8.88 -6.08 -20.05
C ARG A 133 -8.96 -7.61 -20.04
N ASN A 134 -9.77 -8.18 -19.15
CA ASN A 134 -10.00 -9.63 -19.09
C ASN A 134 -10.84 -10.11 -20.27
N LEU A 135 -11.83 -9.31 -20.71
CA LEU A 135 -12.62 -9.59 -21.91
C LEU A 135 -11.74 -9.58 -23.17
N ASP A 136 -10.93 -8.53 -23.36
CA ASP A 136 -9.99 -8.45 -24.49
C ASP A 136 -9.03 -9.65 -24.53
N ARG A 137 -8.59 -10.12 -23.35
CA ARG A 137 -7.71 -11.29 -23.25
C ARG A 137 -8.42 -12.58 -23.65
N SER A 138 -9.67 -12.78 -23.23
CA SER A 138 -10.48 -13.96 -23.60
C SER A 138 -10.71 -14.02 -25.11
N GLU A 139 -11.08 -12.89 -25.72
CA GLU A 139 -11.34 -12.84 -27.17
C GLU A 139 -10.07 -13.14 -28.00
N LEU A 140 -8.89 -12.74 -27.52
CA LEU A 140 -7.62 -13.03 -28.18
C LEU A 140 -7.21 -14.51 -28.09
N GLU A 141 -7.57 -15.21 -27.01
CA GLU A 141 -7.31 -16.64 -26.80
C GLU A 141 -8.22 -17.49 -27.70
N ASP A 142 -9.52 -17.17 -27.73
CA ASP A 142 -10.50 -17.87 -28.57
C ASP A 142 -10.15 -17.73 -30.07
N ASN A 143 -9.76 -16.54 -30.50
CA ASN A 143 -9.44 -16.26 -31.90
C ASN A 143 -8.09 -16.87 -32.34
N LYS A 144 -7.16 -17.12 -31.40
CA LYS A 144 -5.93 -17.90 -31.66
C LYS A 144 -6.24 -19.40 -31.76
N SER A 145 -7.10 -19.93 -30.90
CA SER A 145 -7.48 -21.34 -30.94
C SER A 145 -8.22 -21.71 -32.23
N SER A 146 -9.06 -20.80 -32.75
CA SER A 146 -9.73 -21.01 -34.05
C SER A 146 -8.78 -20.96 -35.25
N LYS A 147 -7.65 -20.23 -35.17
CA LYS A 147 -6.67 -20.13 -36.26
C LYS A 147 -5.60 -21.23 -36.26
N ALA A 148 -5.41 -21.95 -35.15
CA ALA A 148 -4.45 -23.05 -35.05
C ALA A 148 -5.00 -24.41 -35.54
N LEU A 149 -6.29 -24.49 -35.87
CA LEU A 149 -6.97 -25.70 -36.34
C LEU A 149 -7.23 -25.70 -37.87
N VAL A 150 -6.62 -24.79 -38.62
CA VAL A 150 -6.69 -24.70 -40.09
C VAL A 150 -5.31 -24.92 -40.71
#